data_AF-A0A1H6F146-F1
#
_entry.id   AF-A0A1H6F146-F1
#
_cell.length_a   1.000
_cell.length_b   1.000
_cell.length_c   1.000
_cell.angle_alpha   90.00
_cell.angle_beta   90.00
_cell.angle_gamma   90.00
#
_symmetry.space_group_name_H-M   'P 1'
#
loop_
_entity.id
_entity.type
_entity.pdbx_description
1 polymer ?
#
loop_
_entity_poly.entity_id
_entity_poly.type
_entity_poly.pdbx_seq_one_letter_code
_entity_poly.pdbx_strand_id
1 'polypeptide(L)'
;HLIRNALRPVPRKDRAALAAELKKVYTAADAEAAFDALADLASSPWGKKYPQTVTVWENAWDRVIPFLAFSPGVRKLLYTTNTIESLNYQLRKVTKARGHFPTDDAVVKLLWLAIINIEDKRARERAANNADQSARSGYPGRLVEGAKTYGWTEALNELAEAYPGRIR
;
A
#
# COMPACT_ATOMS: atom_id res chain seq x y z
N HIS A 1 3.82 -5.22 0.70
CA HIS A 1 4.67 -6.28 0.09
C HIS A 1 4.42 -7.65 0.68
N LEU A 2 4.34 -7.78 2.01
CA LEU A 2 4.09 -9.06 2.70
C LEU A 2 2.89 -9.82 2.14
N ILE A 3 1.71 -9.19 2.06
CA ILE A 3 0.48 -9.79 1.52
C ILE A 3 0.70 -10.35 0.10
N ARG A 4 1.38 -9.59 -0.78
CA ARG A 4 1.68 -10.02 -2.15
C ARG A 4 2.58 -11.25 -2.17
N ASN A 5 3.60 -11.31 -1.31
CA ASN A 5 4.50 -12.45 -1.22
C ASN A 5 3.76 -13.69 -0.71
N ALA A 6 2.94 -13.53 0.34
CA ALA A 6 2.11 -14.60 0.91
C ALA A 6 1.11 -15.16 -0.12
N LEU A 7 0.53 -14.32 -0.99
CA LEU A 7 -0.42 -14.73 -2.02
C LEU A 7 0.22 -15.16 -3.36
N ARG A 8 1.56 -15.01 -3.50
CA ARG A 8 2.27 -15.37 -4.74
C ARG A 8 2.05 -16.82 -5.18
N PRO A 9 2.18 -17.84 -4.30
CA PRO A 9 1.99 -19.25 -4.69
C PRO A 9 0.51 -19.64 -4.88
N VAL A 10 -0.43 -18.75 -4.52
CA VAL A 10 -1.86 -19.06 -4.48
C VAL A 10 -2.48 -18.90 -5.88
N PRO A 11 -3.25 -19.90 -6.38
CA PRO A 11 -3.98 -19.79 -7.65
C PRO A 11 -5.02 -18.65 -7.62
N ARG A 12 -5.26 -18.01 -8.77
CA ARG A 12 -6.18 -16.85 -8.86
C ARG A 12 -7.56 -17.09 -8.25
N LYS A 13 -8.14 -18.28 -8.46
CA LYS A 13 -9.47 -18.66 -7.94
C LYS A 13 -9.57 -18.59 -6.40
N ASP A 14 -8.46 -18.83 -5.72
CA ASP A 14 -8.39 -18.96 -4.26
C ASP A 14 -7.86 -17.67 -3.59
N ARG A 15 -7.25 -16.76 -4.35
CA ARG A 15 -6.60 -15.54 -3.83
C ARG A 15 -7.54 -14.61 -3.07
N ALA A 16 -8.75 -14.39 -3.58
CA ALA A 16 -9.69 -13.45 -2.96
C ALA A 16 -10.15 -13.92 -1.58
N ALA A 17 -10.47 -15.22 -1.46
CA ALA A 17 -10.88 -15.82 -0.19
C ALA A 17 -9.73 -15.81 0.83
N LEU A 18 -8.53 -16.25 0.43
CA LEU A 18 -7.38 -16.23 1.33
C LEU A 18 -6.94 -14.80 1.71
N ALA A 19 -7.07 -13.83 0.81
CA ALA A 19 -6.81 -12.43 1.12
C ALA A 19 -7.79 -11.89 2.18
N ALA A 20 -9.04 -12.34 2.19
CA ALA A 20 -10.02 -11.96 3.20
C ALA A 20 -9.67 -12.53 4.59
N GLU A 21 -9.13 -13.75 4.65
CA GLU A 21 -8.62 -14.32 5.91
C GLU A 21 -7.38 -13.57 6.40
N LEU A 22 -6.41 -13.33 5.52
CA LEU A 22 -5.22 -12.52 5.85
C LEU A 22 -5.57 -11.10 6.32
N LYS A 23 -6.69 -10.54 5.83
CA LYS A 23 -7.17 -9.23 6.26
C LYS A 23 -7.42 -9.18 7.76
N LYS A 24 -7.99 -10.24 8.34
CA LYS A 24 -8.28 -10.32 9.77
C LYS A 24 -7.02 -10.12 10.62
N VAL A 25 -5.88 -10.64 10.18
CA VAL A 25 -4.59 -10.51 10.86
C VAL A 25 -4.12 -9.05 10.93
N TYR A 26 -4.00 -8.36 9.79
CA TYR A 26 -3.47 -6.98 9.78
C TYR A 26 -4.49 -5.89 10.14
N THR A 27 -5.78 -6.24 10.27
CA THR A 27 -6.82 -5.33 10.78
C THR A 27 -7.25 -5.64 12.22
N ALA A 28 -6.61 -6.60 12.89
CA ALA A 28 -6.89 -6.91 14.29
C ALA A 28 -6.63 -5.70 15.20
N ALA A 29 -7.28 -5.61 16.37
CA ALA A 29 -7.20 -4.44 17.24
C ALA A 29 -5.77 -4.17 17.72
N ASP A 30 -5.07 -5.21 18.16
CA ASP A 30 -3.74 -5.19 18.75
C ASP A 30 -2.91 -6.42 18.32
N ALA A 31 -1.70 -6.55 18.87
CA ALA A 31 -0.75 -7.62 18.55
C ALA A 31 -1.22 -9.01 18.99
N GLU A 32 -1.93 -9.11 20.12
CA GLU A 32 -2.43 -10.37 20.66
C GLU A 32 -3.58 -10.90 19.78
N ALA A 33 -4.56 -10.04 19.47
CA ALA A 33 -5.64 -10.38 18.56
C ALA A 33 -5.15 -10.73 17.14
N ALA A 34 -4.07 -10.08 16.67
CA ALA A 34 -3.46 -10.43 15.39
C ALA A 34 -2.77 -11.81 15.43
N PHE A 35 -2.13 -12.14 16.56
CA PHE A 35 -1.48 -13.43 16.76
C PHE A 35 -2.51 -14.55 16.76
N ASP A 36 -3.60 -14.37 17.49
CA ASP A 36 -4.73 -15.31 17.51
C ASP A 36 -5.34 -15.50 16.11
N ALA A 37 -5.57 -14.40 15.39
CA ALA A 37 -6.06 -14.46 14.02
C ALA A 37 -5.11 -15.20 13.06
N LEU A 38 -3.80 -15.10 13.27
CA LEU A 38 -2.81 -15.85 12.50
C LEU A 38 -2.84 -17.34 12.85
N ALA A 39 -2.98 -17.69 14.13
CA ALA A 39 -3.12 -19.07 14.60
C ALA A 39 -4.41 -19.73 14.10
N ASP A 40 -5.52 -18.99 14.09
CA ASP A 40 -6.80 -19.41 13.52
C ASP A 40 -6.66 -19.68 12.02
N LEU A 41 -6.02 -18.78 11.28
CA LEU A 41 -5.73 -18.98 9.87
C LEU A 41 -4.88 -20.23 9.66
N ALA A 42 -3.82 -20.43 10.45
CA ALA A 42 -2.95 -21.60 10.37
C ALA A 42 -3.72 -22.91 10.54
N SER A 43 -4.67 -22.93 11.48
CA SER A 43 -5.50 -24.11 11.81
C SER A 43 -6.64 -24.34 10.82
N SER A 44 -7.04 -23.29 10.08
CA SER A 44 -8.14 -23.33 9.10
C SER A 44 -7.84 -24.22 7.89
N PRO A 45 -8.87 -24.61 7.11
CA PRO A 45 -8.67 -25.30 5.84
C PRO A 45 -7.77 -24.52 4.87
N TRP A 46 -7.81 -23.18 4.91
CA TRP A 46 -6.99 -22.33 4.06
C TRP A 46 -5.51 -22.37 4.46
N GLY A 47 -5.20 -22.31 5.76
CA GLY A 47 -3.83 -22.43 6.28
C GLY A 47 -3.24 -23.80 5.98
N LYS A 48 -4.03 -24.86 6.17
CA LYS A 48 -3.65 -26.25 5.83
C LYS A 48 -3.41 -26.44 4.33
N LYS A 49 -4.24 -25.82 3.48
CA LYS A 49 -4.09 -25.87 2.02
C LYS A 49 -2.91 -25.04 1.52
N TYR A 50 -2.58 -23.94 2.19
CA TYR A 50 -1.49 -23.02 1.83
C TYR A 50 -0.56 -22.68 3.00
N PRO A 51 0.19 -23.67 3.53
CA PRO A 51 1.04 -23.46 4.70
C PRO A 51 2.13 -22.41 4.44
N GLN A 52 2.64 -22.31 3.22
CA GLN A 52 3.61 -21.29 2.83
C GLN A 52 3.11 -19.85 3.04
N THR A 53 1.80 -19.62 2.90
CA THR A 53 1.20 -18.31 3.19
C THR A 53 1.40 -17.97 4.67
N VAL A 54 1.13 -18.92 5.56
CA VAL A 54 1.27 -18.77 7.02
C VAL A 54 2.73 -18.57 7.39
N THR A 55 3.64 -19.41 6.87
CA THR A 55 5.09 -19.32 7.11
C THR A 55 5.67 -17.96 6.71
N VAL A 56 5.19 -17.36 5.61
CA VAL A 56 5.64 -16.01 5.21
C VAL A 56 5.27 -14.96 6.25
N TRP A 57 4.12 -15.10 6.92
CA TRP A 57 3.70 -14.20 7.99
C TRP A 57 4.45 -14.45 9.29
N GLU A 58 4.60 -15.71 9.70
CA GLU A 58 5.37 -16.10 10.89
C GLU A 58 6.81 -15.61 10.81
N ASN A 59 7.49 -15.81 9.67
CA ASN A 59 8.86 -15.34 9.46
C ASN A 59 8.99 -13.81 9.45
N ALA A 60 7.90 -13.10 9.17
CA ALA A 60 7.88 -11.65 9.15
C ALA A 60 7.32 -11.06 10.45
N TRP A 61 6.93 -11.89 11.43
CA TRP A 61 6.11 -11.48 12.57
C TRP A 61 6.72 -10.32 13.34
N ASP A 62 7.99 -10.41 13.73
CA ASP A 62 8.70 -9.36 14.45
C ASP A 62 8.77 -8.02 13.69
N ARG A 63 8.66 -8.07 12.36
CA ARG A 63 8.65 -6.87 11.49
C ARG A 63 7.24 -6.32 11.28
N VAL A 64 6.20 -7.10 11.57
CA VAL A 64 4.79 -6.75 11.42
C VAL A 64 4.18 -6.27 12.74
N ILE A 65 4.63 -6.78 13.90
CA ILE A 65 4.12 -6.35 15.22
C ILE A 65 4.17 -4.81 15.36
N PRO A 66 5.26 -4.09 15.02
CA PRO A 66 5.30 -2.64 15.17
C PRO A 66 4.23 -1.92 14.35
N PHE A 67 3.77 -2.52 13.24
CA PHE A 67 2.68 -1.95 12.43
C PHE A 67 1.35 -1.93 13.20
N LEU A 68 1.12 -2.86 14.13
CA LEU A 68 -0.10 -2.91 14.94
C LEU A 68 -0.13 -1.87 16.07
N ALA A 69 1.02 -1.26 16.39
CA ALA A 69 1.10 -0.15 17.33
C ALA A 69 0.49 1.15 16.78
N PHE A 70 0.28 1.24 15.46
CA PHE A 70 -0.41 2.37 14.85
C PHE A 70 -1.93 2.26 15.03
N SER A 71 -2.64 3.40 15.03
CA SER A 71 -4.11 3.42 15.02
C SER A 71 -4.66 2.71 13.77
N PRO A 72 -5.93 2.26 13.78
CA PRO A 72 -6.58 1.73 12.58
C PRO A 72 -6.59 2.72 11.40
N GLY A 73 -6.71 4.03 11.68
CA GLY A 73 -6.66 5.10 10.67
C GLY A 73 -5.31 5.14 9.95
N VAL A 74 -4.22 5.20 10.71
CA VAL A 74 -2.84 5.18 10.18
C VAL A 74 -2.54 3.86 9.48
N ARG A 75 -2.92 2.72 10.07
CA ARG A 75 -2.72 1.39 9.47
C ARG A 75 -3.36 1.27 8.11
N LYS A 76 -4.58 1.83 7.94
CA LYS A 76 -5.28 1.88 6.65
C LYS A 76 -4.45 2.57 5.59
N LEU A 77 -3.80 3.68 5.91
CA LEU A 77 -2.93 4.37 4.97
C LEU A 77 -1.71 3.52 4.59
N LEU A 78 -1.10 2.87 5.58
CA LEU A 78 0.08 2.02 5.39
C LEU A 78 -0.20 0.77 4.55
N TYR A 79 -1.32 0.08 4.77
CA TYR A 79 -1.67 -1.11 3.98
C TYR A 79 -2.37 -0.79 2.66
N THR A 80 -2.82 0.45 2.41
CA THR A 80 -3.32 0.84 1.08
C THR A 80 -2.18 0.86 0.08
N THR A 81 -1.90 -0.31 -0.51
CA THR A 81 -0.76 -0.51 -1.40
C THR A 81 -0.93 0.15 -2.78
N ASN A 82 -2.08 0.78 -3.07
CA ASN A 82 -2.42 1.27 -4.41
C ASN A 82 -1.40 2.28 -4.95
N THR A 83 -0.90 3.20 -4.13
CA THR A 83 0.05 4.25 -4.57
C THR A 83 1.42 3.66 -4.92
N ILE A 84 1.97 2.83 -4.04
CA ILE A 84 3.25 2.14 -4.23
C ILE A 84 3.17 1.14 -5.39
N GLU A 85 2.05 0.44 -5.52
CA GLU A 85 1.84 -0.53 -6.60
C GLU A 85 1.67 0.13 -7.96
N SER A 86 0.92 1.23 -8.01
CA SER A 86 0.76 2.07 -9.20
C SER A 86 2.12 2.60 -9.68
N LEU A 87 2.93 3.16 -8.77
CA LEU A 87 4.28 3.61 -9.10
C LEU A 87 5.16 2.47 -9.62
N ASN A 88 5.22 1.35 -8.88
CA ASN A 88 6.00 0.18 -9.27
C ASN A 88 5.56 -0.40 -10.62
N TYR A 89 4.25 -0.37 -10.92
CA TYR A 89 3.73 -0.79 -12.21
C TYR A 89 4.21 0.12 -13.35
N GLN A 90 4.15 1.44 -13.17
CA GLN A 90 4.64 2.39 -14.17
C GLN A 90 6.14 2.24 -14.40
N LEU A 91 6.95 2.09 -13.34
CA LEU A 91 8.39 1.86 -13.47
C LEU A 91 8.70 0.57 -14.23
N ARG A 92 8.03 -0.54 -13.90
CA ARG A 92 8.15 -1.79 -14.66
C ARG A 92 7.75 -1.64 -16.12
N LYS A 93 6.73 -0.83 -16.42
CA LYS A 93 6.28 -0.58 -17.79
C LYS A 93 7.36 0.10 -18.62
N VAL A 94 8.07 1.09 -18.05
CA VAL A 94 9.14 1.82 -18.76
C VAL A 94 10.40 0.97 -18.92
N THR A 95 10.69 0.09 -17.97
CA THR A 95 11.88 -0.79 -18.03
C THR A 95 11.65 -2.07 -18.85
N LYS A 96 10.41 -2.56 -18.99
CA LYS A 96 10.11 -3.83 -19.69
C LYS A 96 10.65 -3.90 -21.13
N ALA A 97 10.76 -2.77 -21.82
CA ALA A 97 11.26 -2.70 -23.19
C ALA A 97 12.81 -2.74 -23.29
N ARG A 98 13.53 -2.70 -22.16
CA ARG A 98 15.00 -2.64 -22.12
C ARG A 98 15.55 -3.84 -21.36
N GLY A 99 16.14 -4.78 -22.09
CA GLY A 99 16.69 -6.03 -21.52
C GLY A 99 18.02 -5.84 -20.78
N HIS A 100 18.84 -4.86 -21.17
CA HIS A 100 20.09 -4.51 -20.51
C HIS A 100 20.31 -2.99 -20.51
N PHE A 101 21.11 -2.51 -19.56
CA PHE A 101 21.54 -1.11 -19.48
C PHE A 101 23.07 -1.07 -19.62
N PRO A 102 23.62 -0.07 -20.33
CA PRO A 102 25.07 0.05 -20.53
C PRO A 102 25.82 0.48 -19.26
N THR A 103 25.17 1.22 -18.36
CA THR A 103 25.72 1.69 -17.08
C THR A 103 24.61 1.83 -16.04
N ASP A 104 24.98 1.88 -14.76
CA ASP A 104 24.05 2.16 -13.66
C ASP A 104 23.42 3.56 -13.80
N ASP A 105 24.18 4.55 -14.24
CA ASP A 105 23.67 5.91 -14.50
C ASP A 105 22.56 5.92 -15.55
N ALA A 106 22.64 5.05 -16.57
CA ALA A 106 21.62 4.97 -17.61
C ALA A 106 20.28 4.48 -17.04
N VAL A 107 20.28 3.50 -16.13
CA VAL A 107 19.06 3.03 -15.48
C VAL A 107 18.53 4.07 -14.49
N VAL A 108 19.39 4.72 -13.70
CA VAL A 108 18.99 5.78 -12.76
C VAL A 108 18.33 6.93 -13.51
N LYS A 109 18.96 7.41 -14.60
CA LYS A 109 18.41 8.49 -15.43
C LYS A 109 17.05 8.14 -16.01
N LEU A 110 16.87 6.91 -16.49
CA LEU A 110 15.60 6.44 -17.03
C LEU A 110 14.51 6.38 -15.95
N LEU A 111 14.82 5.84 -14.76
CA LEU A 111 13.88 5.78 -13.64
C LEU A 111 13.49 7.19 -13.19
N TRP A 112 14.46 8.11 -13.12
CA TRP A 112 14.22 9.52 -12.81
C TRP A 112 13.27 10.18 -13.81
N LEU A 113 13.54 10.05 -15.12
CA LEU A 113 12.66 10.58 -16.17
C LEU A 113 11.27 9.93 -16.14
N ALA A 114 11.17 8.65 -15.80
CA ALA A 114 9.88 7.99 -15.62
C ALA A 114 9.09 8.59 -14.45
N ILE A 115 9.75 8.86 -13.32
CA ILE A 115 9.13 9.50 -12.16
C ILE A 115 8.61 10.90 -12.52
N ILE A 116 9.43 11.74 -13.17
CA ILE A 116 9.00 13.07 -13.63
C ILE A 116 7.74 12.96 -14.49
N ASN A 117 7.76 12.10 -15.51
CA ASN A 117 6.61 11.92 -16.41
C ASN A 117 5.34 11.45 -15.67
N ILE A 118 5.49 10.58 -14.66
CA ILE A 118 4.37 10.12 -13.83
C ILE A 118 3.78 11.29 -13.04
N GLU A 119 4.61 12.11 -12.41
CA GLU A 119 4.17 13.24 -11.61
C GLU A 119 3.56 14.35 -12.48
N ASP A 120 4.13 14.65 -13.65
CA ASP A 120 3.55 15.59 -14.62
C ASP A 120 2.18 15.12 -15.13
N LYS A 121 2.02 13.82 -15.37
CA LYS A 121 0.73 13.24 -15.75
C LYS A 121 -0.27 13.37 -14.61
N ARG A 122 0.11 13.04 -13.38
CA ARG A 122 -0.74 13.18 -12.19
C ARG A 122 -1.12 14.64 -11.93
N ALA A 123 -0.21 15.58 -12.15
CA ALA A 123 -0.49 17.01 -12.04
C ALA A 123 -1.55 17.47 -13.06
N ARG A 124 -1.42 17.05 -14.33
CA ARG A 124 -2.42 17.33 -15.37
C ARG A 124 -3.78 16.70 -15.07
N GLU A 125 -3.81 15.45 -14.63
CA GLU A 125 -5.05 14.77 -14.22
C GLU A 125 -5.73 15.49 -13.04
N ARG A 126 -4.95 15.94 -12.04
CA ARG A 126 -5.46 16.76 -10.93
C ARG A 126 -6.06 18.07 -11.40
N ALA A 127 -5.37 18.79 -12.29
CA ALA A 127 -5.86 20.05 -12.84
C ALA A 127 -7.18 19.86 -13.61
N ALA A 128 -7.27 18.81 -14.44
CA ALA A 128 -8.48 18.47 -15.18
C ALA A 128 -9.65 18.12 -14.25
N ASN A 129 -9.40 17.28 -13.22
CA ASN A 129 -10.42 16.91 -12.24
C ASN A 129 -10.92 18.13 -11.44
N ASN A 130 -10.02 19.05 -11.08
CA ASN A 130 -10.39 20.25 -10.35
C ASN A 130 -11.25 21.20 -11.22
N ALA A 131 -10.89 21.34 -12.50
CA ALA A 131 -11.69 22.09 -13.47
C ALA A 131 -13.10 21.50 -13.63
N ASP A 132 -13.23 20.18 -13.81
CA ASP A 132 -14.52 19.47 -13.90
C ASP A 132 -15.35 19.63 -12.62
N GLN A 133 -14.73 19.50 -11.44
CA GLN A 133 -15.42 19.70 -10.16
C GLN A 133 -15.92 21.14 -9.99
N SER A 134 -15.12 22.14 -10.35
CA SER A 134 -15.52 23.54 -10.29
C SER A 134 -16.70 23.85 -11.22
N ALA A 135 -16.69 23.28 -12.43
CA ALA A 135 -17.76 23.42 -13.40
C ALA A 135 -19.08 22.81 -12.91
N ARG A 136 -19.02 21.66 -12.22
CA ARG A 136 -20.20 21.00 -11.63
C ARG A 136 -20.73 21.66 -10.36
N SER A 137 -19.85 22.27 -9.57
CA SER A 137 -20.20 22.83 -8.25
C SER A 137 -20.58 24.31 -8.30
N GLY A 138 -20.17 25.07 -9.33
CA GLY A 138 -20.34 26.52 -9.39
C GLY A 138 -19.42 27.31 -8.45
N TYR A 139 -18.55 26.62 -7.70
CA TYR A 139 -17.54 27.20 -6.82
C TYR A 139 -16.13 26.95 -7.40
N PRO A 140 -15.16 27.85 -7.15
CA PRO A 140 -13.79 27.64 -7.58
C PRO A 140 -13.28 26.31 -6.99
N GLY A 141 -12.72 25.49 -7.87
CA GLY A 141 -12.18 24.19 -7.50
C GLY A 141 -11.05 24.37 -6.50
N ARG A 142 -11.23 23.91 -5.25
CA ARG A 142 -10.15 23.94 -4.25
C ARG A 142 -9.00 23.11 -4.77
N LEU A 143 -7.78 23.65 -4.69
CA LEU A 143 -6.58 22.85 -4.87
C LEU A 143 -6.59 21.78 -3.77
N VAL A 144 -7.08 20.58 -4.09
CA VAL A 144 -6.95 19.44 -3.18
C VAL A 144 -5.51 18.96 -3.36
N GLU A 145 -4.60 19.56 -2.58
CA GLU A 145 -3.28 18.98 -2.38
C GLU A 145 -3.46 17.64 -1.67
N GLY A 146 -2.96 16.57 -2.29
CA GLY A 146 -3.33 15.20 -1.93
C GLY A 146 -4.67 14.82 -2.54
N ALA A 147 -4.80 13.58 -3.04
CA ALA A 147 -6.14 13.06 -3.30
C ALA A 147 -6.98 13.18 -2.02
N LYS A 148 -8.31 13.12 -2.11
CA LYS A 148 -9.19 12.77 -0.97
C LYS A 148 -8.73 11.42 -0.42
N THR A 149 -7.66 11.43 0.33
CA THR A 149 -7.04 10.28 0.93
C THR A 149 -7.68 10.27 2.30
N TYR A 150 -8.87 9.65 2.33
CA TYR A 150 -9.69 9.56 3.53
C TYR A 150 -8.80 9.14 4.71
N GLY A 151 -8.72 10.02 5.72
CA GLY A 151 -8.01 9.75 6.96
C GLY A 151 -6.54 10.21 7.04
N TRP A 152 -5.93 10.89 6.05
CA TRP A 152 -4.54 11.39 6.23
C TRP A 152 -4.42 12.51 7.24
N THR A 153 -5.33 13.48 7.25
CA THR A 153 -5.31 14.55 8.26
C THR A 153 -5.47 13.98 9.66
N GLU A 154 -6.42 13.06 9.83
CA GLU A 154 -6.67 12.36 11.10
C GLU A 154 -5.46 11.51 11.51
N ALA A 155 -4.92 10.70 10.61
CA ALA A 155 -3.74 9.88 10.85
C ALA A 155 -2.48 10.71 11.16
N LEU A 156 -2.28 11.85 10.49
CA LEU A 156 -1.15 12.74 10.77
C LEU A 156 -1.29 13.40 12.15
N ASN A 157 -2.51 13.79 12.54
CA ASN A 157 -2.77 14.31 13.87
C ASN A 157 -2.51 13.24 14.94
N GLU A 158 -3.04 12.02 14.76
CA GLU A 158 -2.80 10.89 15.66
C GLU A 158 -1.30 10.56 15.77
N LEU A 159 -0.56 10.58 14.66
CA LEU A 159 0.88 10.34 14.68
C LEU A 159 1.65 11.46 15.38
N ALA A 160 1.24 12.72 15.20
CA ALA A 160 1.85 13.86 15.87
C ALA A 160 1.63 13.82 17.39
N GLU A 161 0.47 13.33 17.83
CA GLU A 161 0.15 13.09 19.24
C GLU A 161 0.93 11.91 19.82
N ALA A 162 0.92 10.76 19.13
CA ALA A 162 1.61 9.54 19.60
C ALA A 162 3.14 9.65 19.56
N TYR A 163 3.70 10.47 18.65
CA TYR A 163 5.14 10.63 18.45
C TYR A 163 5.54 12.12 18.36
N PRO A 164 5.49 12.87 19.48
CA PRO A 164 5.79 14.30 19.48
C PRO A 164 7.19 14.60 18.94
N GLY A 165 7.31 15.61 18.07
CA GLY A 165 8.59 16.08 17.53
C GLY A 165 9.21 15.21 16.42
N ARG A 166 8.58 14.11 16.03
CA ARG A 166 9.04 13.22 14.94
C ARG A 166 8.49 13.60 13.56
N ILE A 167 7.39 14.34 13.53
CA ILE A 167 6.67 14.73 12.31
C ILE A 167 6.60 16.27 12.33
N ARG A 168 7.42 16.89 11.49
CA ARG A 168 7.42 18.33 11.20
C ARG A 168 7.53 18.51 9.69
#